data_AF-A0A3A9EY27-F1
#
_entry.id   AF-A0A3A9EY27-F1
#
_cell.length_a   1.000
_cell.length_b   1.000
_cell.length_c   1.000
_cell.angle_alpha   90.00
_cell.angle_beta   90.00
_cell.angle_gamma   90.00
#
_symmetry.space_group_name_H-M   'P 1'
#
loop_
_entity.id
_entity.type
_entity.pdbx_description
1 polymer ?
#
loop_
_entity_poly.entity_id
_entity_poly.type
_entity_poly.pdbx_seq_one_letter_code
_entity_poly.pdbx_strand_id
1 'polypeptide(L)'
;MLAQNFNEFVEVFTEAERKALNTPQGQELTQQLLQMKLQQNPNMTVEEWRQTKSEFMTFLFFTFVKETPEAMQELGRHVWNELQKD
;
A
#
# COMPACT_ATOMS: atom_id res chain seq x y z
N MET A 1 3.95 -10.11 17.05
CA MET A 1 3.52 -8.70 17.04
C MET A 1 4.51 -7.98 16.17
N LEU A 2 4.09 -7.64 14.96
CA LEU A 2 4.82 -6.84 13.98
C LEU A 2 4.92 -5.37 14.43
N ALA A 3 4.02 -4.89 15.29
CA ALA A 3 4.04 -3.53 15.85
C ALA A 3 3.34 -3.40 17.22
N GLN A 4 3.72 -2.40 18.02
CA GLN A 4 3.14 -2.13 19.34
C GLN A 4 1.85 -1.30 19.27
N ASN A 5 1.71 -0.45 18.26
CA ASN A 5 0.54 0.40 18.04
C ASN A 5 0.23 0.57 16.53
N PHE A 6 -0.91 1.21 16.22
CA PHE A 6 -1.36 1.37 14.83
C PHE A 6 -0.38 2.15 13.96
N ASN A 7 0.24 3.21 14.48
CA ASN A 7 1.18 4.02 13.70
C ASN A 7 2.45 3.22 13.36
N GLU A 8 2.99 2.49 14.33
CA GLU A 8 4.14 1.60 14.09
C GLU A 8 3.79 0.48 13.10
N PHE A 9 2.55 -0.05 13.15
CA PHE A 9 2.09 -1.02 12.16
C PHE A 9 2.09 -0.44 10.74
N VAL A 10 1.59 0.79 10.58
CA VAL A 10 1.59 1.49 9.28
C VAL A 10 3.01 1.74 8.79
N GLU A 11 3.94 2.10 9.67
CA GLU A 11 5.36 2.32 9.32
C GLU A 11 6.04 1.02 8.86
N VAL A 12 5.93 -0.05 9.64
CA VAL A 12 6.49 -1.38 9.28
C VAL A 12 5.92 -1.86 7.95
N PHE A 13 4.62 -1.67 7.75
CA PHE A 13 3.94 -2.05 6.52
C PHE A 13 4.43 -1.23 5.31
N THR A 14 4.44 0.10 5.42
CA THR A 14 4.90 0.97 4.33
C THR A 14 6.37 0.76 4.02
N GLU A 15 7.20 0.38 5.00
CA GLU A 15 8.57 -0.01 4.76
C GLU A 15 8.68 -1.33 3.99
N ALA A 16 7.85 -2.32 4.32
CA ALA A 16 7.80 -3.60 3.60
C ALA A 16 7.37 -3.41 2.13
N GLU A 17 6.35 -2.59 1.87
CA GLU A 17 5.95 -2.21 0.52
C GLU A 17 7.09 -1.52 -0.23
N ARG A 18 7.74 -0.52 0.38
CA ARG A 18 8.88 0.17 -0.25
C ARG A 18 10.01 -0.80 -0.58
N LYS A 19 10.33 -1.74 0.31
CA LYS A 19 11.38 -2.75 0.06
C LYS A 19 11.00 -3.63 -1.13
N ALA A 20 9.78 -4.13 -1.18
CA ALA A 20 9.30 -4.95 -2.29
C ALA A 20 9.32 -4.20 -3.62
N LEU A 21 8.81 -2.95 -3.65
CA LEU A 21 8.75 -2.12 -4.85
C LEU A 21 10.13 -1.66 -5.36
N ASN A 22 11.14 -1.57 -4.49
CA ASN A 22 12.51 -1.19 -4.88
C ASN A 22 13.37 -2.36 -5.38
N THR A 23 12.85 -3.59 -5.37
CA THR A 23 13.50 -4.70 -6.07
C THR A 23 13.44 -4.50 -7.59
N PRO A 24 14.32 -5.13 -8.39
CA PRO A 24 14.25 -5.02 -9.86
C PRO A 24 12.88 -5.42 -10.42
N GLN A 25 12.28 -6.49 -9.90
CA GLN A 25 10.95 -6.96 -10.29
C GLN A 25 9.85 -5.97 -9.89
N GLY A 26 9.95 -5.40 -8.68
CA GLY A 26 9.01 -4.38 -8.20
C GLY A 26 9.07 -3.09 -9.03
N GLN A 27 10.27 -2.68 -9.43
CA GLN A 27 10.48 -1.53 -10.31
C GLN A 27 9.91 -1.78 -11.70
N GLU A 28 10.13 -2.97 -12.27
CA GLU A 28 9.57 -3.36 -13.56
C GLU A 28 8.04 -3.37 -13.53
N LEU A 29 7.43 -3.99 -12.52
CA LEU A 29 5.98 -4.01 -12.35
C LEU A 29 5.42 -2.58 -12.25
N THR A 30 6.07 -1.72 -11.46
CA THR A 30 5.66 -0.32 -11.29
C THR A 30 5.75 0.45 -12.62
N GLN A 31 6.81 0.24 -13.40
CA GLN A 31 6.97 0.85 -14.72
C GLN A 31 5.90 0.37 -15.71
N GLN A 32 5.60 -0.92 -15.74
CA GLN A 32 4.54 -1.48 -16.61
C GLN A 32 3.18 -0.89 -16.26
N LEU A 33 2.84 -0.81 -14.97
CA LEU A 33 1.58 -0.22 -14.51
C LEU A 33 1.48 1.28 -14.84
N LEU A 34 2.58 2.02 -14.67
CA LEU A 34 2.65 3.42 -15.10
C LEU A 34 2.40 3.56 -16.61
N GLN A 35 3.06 2.74 -17.43
CA GLN A 35 2.86 2.76 -18.88
C GLN A 35 1.42 2.44 -19.26
N MET A 36 0.80 1.43 -18.65
CA MET A 36 -0.61 1.10 -18.89
C MET A 36 -1.55 2.27 -18.55
N LYS A 37 -1.32 2.96 -17.43
CA LYS A 37 -2.12 4.13 -17.03
C LYS A 37 -1.94 5.30 -17.98
N LEU A 38 -0.71 5.59 -18.42
CA LEU A 38 -0.43 6.62 -19.41
C LEU A 38 -0.99 6.28 -20.80
N GLN A 39 -1.01 5.01 -21.20
CA GLN A 39 -1.67 4.60 -22.45
C GLN A 39 -3.18 4.82 -22.41
N GLN A 40 -3.82 4.59 -21.25
CA GLN A 40 -5.25 4.81 -21.05
C GLN A 40 -5.61 6.31 -21.02
N ASN A 41 -4.77 7.13 -20.40
CA ASN A 41 -4.93 8.59 -20.39
C ASN A 41 -3.57 9.28 -20.60
N PRO A 42 -3.17 9.56 -21.86
CA PRO A 42 -1.88 10.17 -22.15
C PRO A 42 -1.77 11.62 -21.72
N ASN A 43 -2.88 12.29 -21.44
CA ASN A 43 -2.94 13.69 -21.00
C ASN A 43 -3.39 13.81 -19.54
N MET A 44 -3.04 12.81 -18.72
CA MET A 44 -3.40 12.78 -17.30
C MET A 44 -2.92 14.05 -16.59
N THR A 45 -3.86 14.74 -15.95
CA THR A 45 -3.59 15.92 -15.14
C THR A 45 -2.83 15.56 -13.86
N VAL A 46 -2.29 16.57 -13.17
CA VAL A 46 -1.55 16.37 -11.91
C VAL A 46 -2.46 15.77 -10.82
N GLU A 47 -3.72 16.19 -10.78
CA GLU A 47 -4.74 15.71 -9.86
C GLU A 47 -5.08 14.24 -10.12
N GLU A 48 -5.32 13.86 -11.37
CA GLU A 48 -5.56 12.47 -11.77
C GLU A 48 -4.34 11.59 -11.51
N TRP A 49 -3.12 12.13 -11.69
CA TRP A 49 -1.89 11.42 -11.35
C TRP A 49 -1.76 11.17 -9.85
N ARG A 50 -2.13 12.16 -9.03
CA ARG A 50 -2.16 11.99 -7.57
C ARG A 50 -3.15 10.90 -7.17
N GLN A 51 -4.35 10.91 -7.76
CA GLN A 51 -5.38 9.91 -7.52
C GLN A 51 -4.90 8.51 -7.91
N THR A 52 -4.32 8.36 -9.10
CA THR A 52 -3.78 7.08 -9.60
C THR A 52 -2.73 6.49 -8.66
N LYS A 53 -1.84 7.32 -8.11
CA LYS A 53 -0.86 6.87 -7.10
C LYS A 53 -1.53 6.41 -5.81
N SER A 54 -2.56 7.12 -5.35
CA SER A 54 -3.31 6.74 -4.16
C SER A 54 -3.99 5.38 -4.34
N GLU A 55 -4.66 5.17 -5.47
CA GLU A 55 -5.33 3.91 -5.81
C GLU A 55 -4.33 2.74 -5.88
N PHE A 56 -3.14 2.98 -6.45
CA PHE A 56 -2.11 1.96 -6.52
C PHE A 56 -1.60 1.56 -5.14
N MET A 57 -1.32 2.52 -4.26
CA MET A 57 -0.93 2.23 -2.87
C MET A 57 -2.03 1.50 -2.10
N THR A 58 -3.30 1.87 -2.30
CA THR A 58 -4.43 1.15 -1.69
C THR A 58 -4.52 -0.29 -2.21
N PHE A 59 -4.28 -0.52 -3.50
CA PHE A 59 -4.28 -1.86 -4.07
C PHE A 59 -3.16 -2.74 -3.49
N LEU A 60 -1.94 -2.20 -3.36
CA LEU A 60 -0.82 -2.91 -2.75
C LEU A 60 -1.11 -3.25 -1.29
N PHE A 61 -1.63 -2.27 -0.53
CA PHE A 61 -2.08 -2.47 0.85
C PHE A 61 -3.08 -3.61 0.94
N PHE A 62 -4.17 -3.52 0.16
CA PHE A 62 -5.23 -4.51 0.17
C PHE A 62 -4.71 -5.91 -0.19
N THR A 63 -3.87 -6.00 -1.21
CA THR A 63 -3.30 -7.28 -1.67
C THR A 63 -2.42 -7.89 -0.60
N PHE A 64 -1.54 -7.10 0.02
CA PHE A 64 -0.65 -7.59 1.06
C PHE A 64 -1.42 -8.09 2.29
N VAL A 65 -2.37 -7.31 2.82
CA VAL A 65 -3.13 -7.75 4.00
C VAL A 65 -4.00 -8.97 3.67
N LYS A 66 -4.54 -9.05 2.45
CA LYS A 66 -5.30 -10.23 2.00
C LYS A 66 -4.42 -11.48 1.88
N GLU A 67 -3.20 -11.34 1.40
CA GLU A 67 -2.27 -12.46 1.14
C GLU A 67 -1.42 -12.84 2.35
N THR A 68 -1.38 -12.00 3.38
CA THR A 68 -0.60 -12.21 4.62
C THR A 68 -1.56 -12.25 5.82
N PRO A 69 -2.06 -13.43 6.21
CA PRO A 69 -3.04 -13.58 7.29
C PRO A 69 -2.63 -12.94 8.62
N GLU A 70 -1.33 -12.98 8.96
CA GLU A 70 -0.76 -12.38 10.17
C GLU A 70 -0.90 -10.85 10.15
N ALA A 71 -0.64 -10.23 9.00
CA ALA A 71 -0.79 -8.79 8.83
C ALA A 71 -2.26 -8.36 8.91
N MET A 72 -3.18 -9.14 8.35
CA MET A 72 -4.63 -8.88 8.47
C MET A 72 -5.11 -8.96 9.92
N GLN A 73 -4.68 -10.01 10.64
CA GLN A 73 -5.03 -10.20 12.04
C GLN A 73 -4.51 -9.05 12.91
N GLU A 74 -3.27 -8.63 12.67
CA GLU A 74 -2.64 -7.56 13.42
C GLU A 74 -3.26 -6.19 13.11
N LEU A 75 -3.56 -5.89 11.85
CA LEU A 75 -4.32 -4.70 11.44
C LEU A 75 -5.67 -4.64 12.17
N GLY A 76 -6.44 -5.74 12.15
CA GLY A 76 -7.74 -5.81 12.82
C GLY A 76 -7.64 -5.54 14.32
N ARG A 77 -6.62 -6.08 14.98
CA ARG A 77 -6.35 -5.83 16.40
C ARG A 77 -6.01 -4.36 16.66
N HIS A 78 -5.16 -3.75 15.85
CA HIS A 78 -4.79 -2.35 16.04
C HIS A 78 -5.97 -1.41 15.79
N VAL A 79 -6.74 -1.62 14.73
CA VAL A 79 -7.96 -0.84 14.44
C VAL A 79 -8.96 -0.96 15.57
N TRP A 80 -9.21 -2.19 16.06
CA TRP A 80 -10.08 -2.40 17.21
C TRP A 80 -9.61 -1.62 18.43
N ASN A 81 -8.32 -1.73 18.78
CA ASN A 81 -7.78 -1.03 19.94
C ASN A 81 -7.86 0.50 19.82
N GLU A 82 -7.64 1.08 18.64
CA GLU A 82 -7.80 2.52 18.42
C GLU A 82 -9.26 2.96 18.58
N LEU A 83 -10.23 2.17 18.09
CA LEU A 83 -11.67 2.46 18.24
C LEU A 83 -12.16 2.39 19.69
N GLN A 84 -11.40 1.74 20.58
CA GLN A 84 -11.72 1.61 22.00
C GLN A 84 -11.05 2.71 22.86
N LYS A 85 -10.24 3.59 22.27
CA LYS A 85 -9.66 4.74 22.97
C LYS A 85 -10.66 5.89 22.96
N ASP A 86 -11.50 5.94 23.99
CA ASP A 86 -12.23 7.16 24.36
C ASP A 86 -11.28 8.22 24.96
#